data_AF-C9S6X8-F1
#
_entry.id   AF-C9S6X8-F1
#
_cell.length_a   1.000
_cell.length_b   1.000
_cell.length_c   1.000
_cell.angle_alpha   90.00
_cell.angle_beta   90.00
_cell.angle_gamma   90.00
#
_symmetry.space_group_name_H-M   'P 1'
#
loop_
_entity.id
_entity.type
_entity.pdbx_description
1 polymer ?
#
loop_
_entity_poly.entity_id
_entity_poly.type
_entity_poly.pdbx_seq_one_letter_code
_entity_poly.pdbx_strand_id
1 'polypeptide(L)'
;MRCHATECALQKVAGPASAAAKRKEAPSSNDASKKGSPAPGAARWPVKRLKMSEDRKIVPRGMRRRTASHNVKRVPKRLRNRAMKEMRDDNTPTVTSRRRKPTTTRARIRSETARKLGILAEKRRKRKLKAAKEKAPTDGGSMNDAPSIQTKITTRPARPKIRRNVLNDPPRPKSKFRKRQLQKTWLPTHLWHAKRARMTEPAKPLWRFAIPLTPNEKIYRATHRGQGERGAVAWDMSYMSTIGLYGNENGVCQVLRKLGVMQESCWSERGQRWRAGTRHWNGMLSRDTRLGRRLICPATIQWNPQDAEQQQTPGNEDSDPKKRQRQLFIRVHPSSFLELFNELLRLVKMQTPQLFIEDLRFEIGSIEITGPASTEVLLGVLQPYFTDLAKKEPHANIFGGLTSAATPSALPPNSSLAFSTLDPRLRYPPRKLAPPDLSDEGQSRLMSLLSSWPADEGLQPYSIFDRDQRFSASRLPRQKSVNKRKGARIPGTDLDPSPSDPPIPILLHASRSARGAEAQGTWTVLAPFKCIQAHLVQPRALPAGVSGQSKVLPGLNEEGQAPFERGLP
;
A
#
# COMPACT_ATOMS: atom_id res chain seq x y z
N MET A 1 7.70 71.35 27.04
CA MET A 1 7.80 72.79 27.36
C MET A 1 8.04 72.88 28.87
N ARG A 2 9.29 73.16 29.26
CA ARG A 2 9.75 74.40 29.95
C ARG A 2 8.93 74.69 31.23
N CYS A 3 9.47 75.00 32.41
CA CYS A 3 10.83 75.25 32.91
C CYS A 3 10.73 75.40 34.45
N HIS A 4 11.81 75.00 35.15
CA HIS A 4 12.48 75.60 36.32
C HIS A 4 11.83 75.97 37.67
N ALA A 5 12.72 75.81 38.67
CA ALA A 5 12.93 76.57 39.93
C ALA A 5 12.49 75.78 41.19
N THR A 6 13.27 75.58 42.27
CA THR A 6 14.43 76.26 42.91
C THR A 6 15.14 75.23 43.85
N GLU A 7 16.48 75.12 43.94
CA GLU A 7 17.40 75.70 44.97
C GLU A 7 16.88 75.66 46.42
N CYS A 8 17.60 75.30 47.50
CA CYS A 8 19.01 75.46 47.94
C CYS A 8 19.21 74.47 49.13
N ALA A 9 20.38 73.90 49.50
CA ALA A 9 21.49 74.57 50.17
C ALA A 9 22.57 73.55 50.64
N LEU A 10 23.85 73.95 50.48
CA LEU A 10 25.02 73.83 51.40
C LEU A 10 25.39 72.42 51.96
N GLN A 11 26.64 71.96 52.00
CA GLN A 11 27.92 72.64 52.19
C GLN A 11 29.11 71.72 51.82
N LYS A 12 30.21 72.36 51.39
CA LYS A 12 31.53 71.83 50.95
C LYS A 12 32.41 71.37 52.13
N VAL A 13 33.38 70.45 51.87
CA VAL A 13 34.86 70.58 52.11
C VAL A 13 35.60 69.47 51.29
N ALA A 14 36.23 69.78 50.13
CA ALA A 14 37.70 69.77 49.83
C ALA A 14 38.53 68.59 50.41
N GLY A 15 39.11 67.63 49.67
CA GLY A 15 40.26 67.67 48.72
C GLY A 15 41.50 66.94 49.34
N PRO A 16 42.56 66.44 48.65
CA PRO A 16 42.90 66.50 47.22
C PRO A 16 43.46 65.20 46.55
N ALA A 17 43.70 65.34 45.23
CA ALA A 17 44.42 64.58 44.20
C ALA A 17 45.46 63.46 44.52
N SER A 18 45.52 62.40 43.69
CA SER A 18 46.52 62.30 42.58
C SER A 18 46.50 60.95 41.79
N ALA A 19 46.74 61.07 40.48
CA ALA A 19 47.47 60.22 39.52
C ALA A 19 47.30 58.67 39.43
N ALA A 20 46.68 58.25 38.32
CA ALA A 20 47.12 57.29 37.30
C ALA A 20 47.90 55.99 37.65
N ALA A 21 47.34 54.82 37.29
CA ALA A 21 48.04 53.75 36.53
C ALA A 21 47.08 52.64 36.03
N LYS A 22 47.27 52.21 34.78
CA LYS A 22 46.65 51.03 34.12
C LYS A 22 47.09 49.71 34.79
N ARG A 23 46.18 48.74 34.91
CA ARG A 23 46.38 47.34 34.45
C ARG A 23 45.10 46.51 34.53
N LYS A 24 44.91 45.67 33.50
CA LYS A 24 43.86 44.63 33.36
C LYS A 24 44.19 43.47 34.29
N GLU A 25 43.18 42.86 34.91
CA GLU A 25 43.27 41.48 35.38
C GLU A 25 41.91 40.77 35.33
N ALA A 26 41.95 39.51 34.93
CA ALA A 26 40.83 38.59 34.66
C ALA A 26 40.38 37.87 35.93
N PRO A 27 39.15 37.31 36.00
CA PRO A 27 38.72 36.58 37.19
C PRO A 27 39.04 35.07 37.11
N SER A 28 39.64 34.63 38.22
CA SER A 28 39.53 33.35 38.94
C SER A 28 39.67 32.04 38.17
N SER A 29 40.83 31.40 38.36
CA SER A 29 41.01 29.95 38.28
C SER A 29 40.36 29.25 39.47
N ASN A 30 39.41 28.36 39.23
CA ASN A 30 38.95 27.41 40.25
C ASN A 30 39.83 26.17 40.23
N ASP A 31 40.50 25.98 41.36
CA ASP A 31 41.39 24.89 41.71
C ASP A 31 40.58 23.59 41.90
N ALA A 32 41.05 22.51 41.28
CA ALA A 32 40.38 21.23 41.26
C ALA A 32 41.23 20.19 42.01
N SER A 33 41.08 20.12 43.33
CA SER A 33 41.53 18.97 44.09
C SER A 33 40.57 18.65 45.25
N LYS A 34 40.34 17.35 45.45
CA LYS A 34 39.48 16.68 46.45
C LYS A 34 37.97 16.63 46.17
N LYS A 35 37.58 15.58 45.43
CA LYS A 35 36.45 14.68 45.79
C LYS A 35 36.60 13.37 45.00
N GLY A 36 36.78 12.26 45.73
CA GLY A 36 36.90 10.92 45.17
C GLY A 36 35.55 10.28 44.82
N SER A 37 35.52 9.66 43.64
CA SER A 37 34.64 8.56 43.14
C SER A 37 33.12 8.83 42.97
N PRO A 38 32.42 8.17 42.00
CA PRO A 38 32.83 7.13 41.06
C PRO A 38 32.85 7.61 39.58
N ALA A 39 33.47 6.81 38.71
CA ALA A 39 33.74 7.10 37.30
C ALA A 39 32.54 7.65 36.48
N PRO A 40 32.69 8.75 35.69
CA PRO A 40 31.71 9.14 34.69
C PRO A 40 31.95 8.36 33.39
N GLY A 41 32.05 7.03 33.48
CA GLY A 41 32.25 6.16 32.32
C GLY A 41 31.05 6.18 31.37
N ALA A 42 29.82 6.31 31.89
CA ALA A 42 28.61 6.24 31.09
C ALA A 42 28.15 7.60 30.53
N ALA A 43 28.46 8.72 31.19
CA ALA A 43 27.99 10.05 30.77
C ALA A 43 28.83 10.67 29.62
N ARG A 44 30.06 10.22 29.41
CA ARG A 44 30.97 10.79 28.38
C ARG A 44 30.66 10.31 26.95
N TRP A 45 30.06 9.13 26.80
CA TRP A 45 29.72 8.54 25.50
C TRP A 45 28.45 9.10 24.83
N PRO A 46 27.33 9.43 25.51
CA PRO A 46 26.17 10.02 24.86
C PRO A 46 26.44 11.45 24.36
N VAL A 47 27.30 12.22 25.04
CA VAL A 47 27.58 13.62 24.70
C VAL A 47 28.59 13.76 23.55
N LYS A 48 29.54 12.83 23.38
CA LYS A 48 30.47 12.85 22.23
C LYS A 48 29.77 12.70 20.87
N ARG A 49 28.60 12.04 20.82
CA ARG A 49 27.80 11.92 19.58
C ARG A 49 27.13 13.25 19.16
N LEU A 50 26.95 14.17 20.12
CA LEU A 50 26.39 15.51 19.90
C LEU A 50 27.44 16.55 19.45
N LYS A 51 28.74 16.26 19.60
CA LYS A 51 29.86 17.15 19.22
C LYS A 51 30.22 17.15 17.72
N MET A 52 29.33 16.67 16.85
CA MET A 52 29.46 16.85 15.40
C MET A 52 28.59 18.03 14.98
N SER A 53 29.21 19.19 14.79
CA SER A 53 28.69 20.56 14.62
C SER A 53 27.83 20.83 13.39
N GLU A 54 27.01 19.89 12.93
CA GLU A 54 26.02 20.13 11.87
C GLU A 54 24.68 19.48 12.21
N ASP A 55 23.61 20.27 12.33
CA ASP A 55 22.27 19.79 12.74
C ASP A 55 21.64 18.79 11.78
N ARG A 56 22.10 18.80 10.53
CA ARG A 56 21.71 17.81 9.52
C ARG A 56 22.09 16.39 9.95
N LYS A 57 23.07 16.23 10.84
CA LYS A 57 23.51 14.95 11.41
C LYS A 57 22.64 14.48 12.59
N ILE A 58 21.82 15.35 13.20
CA ILE A 58 20.88 14.97 14.27
C ILE A 58 19.75 14.08 13.73
N VAL A 59 19.37 14.26 12.47
CA VAL A 59 18.31 13.45 11.84
C VAL A 59 18.79 12.00 11.62
N PRO A 60 18.00 10.97 11.97
CA PRO A 60 18.35 9.57 11.70
C PRO A 60 18.70 9.33 10.23
N ARG A 61 19.65 8.42 9.97
CA ARG A 61 20.23 8.19 8.63
C ARG A 61 19.16 7.99 7.54
N GLY A 62 18.12 7.19 7.78
CA GLY A 62 17.04 6.95 6.80
C GLY A 62 16.14 8.16 6.51
N MET A 63 16.11 9.15 7.41
CA MET A 63 15.36 10.39 7.25
C MET A 63 16.18 11.52 6.60
N ARG A 64 17.52 11.42 6.60
CA ARG A 64 18.39 12.43 5.99
C ARG A 64 18.11 12.59 4.49
N ARG A 65 18.20 13.82 4.00
CA ARG A 65 17.99 14.16 2.57
C ARG A 65 19.16 15.00 2.09
N ARG A 66 19.82 14.60 1.00
CA ARG A 66 20.95 15.33 0.40
C ARG A 66 20.60 16.78 0.08
N THR A 67 19.38 17.02 -0.41
CA THR A 67 18.90 18.36 -0.77
C THR A 67 18.62 19.27 0.44
N ALA A 68 18.76 18.78 1.67
CA ALA A 68 18.67 19.63 2.86
C ALA A 68 19.78 20.69 2.90
N SER A 69 20.88 20.48 2.16
CA SER A 69 22.00 21.42 2.11
C SER A 69 21.68 22.80 1.56
N HIS A 70 20.77 22.86 0.59
CA HIS A 70 20.38 24.08 -0.12
C HIS A 70 18.87 24.36 -0.01
N ASN A 71 18.12 23.50 0.69
CA ASN A 71 16.68 23.67 0.87
C ASN A 71 16.24 23.25 2.27
N VAL A 72 16.12 24.24 3.16
CA VAL A 72 15.67 24.10 4.56
C VAL A 72 14.35 23.33 4.69
N LYS A 73 13.44 23.41 3.71
CA LYS A 73 12.13 22.74 3.78
C LYS A 73 12.21 21.21 3.78
N ARG A 74 13.37 20.65 3.45
CA ARG A 74 13.65 19.20 3.45
C ARG A 74 13.99 18.64 4.83
N VAL A 75 14.13 19.51 5.83
CA VAL A 75 14.37 19.17 7.24
C VAL A 75 13.04 19.31 8.02
N PRO A 76 12.82 18.52 9.11
CA PRO A 76 11.64 18.64 9.97
C PRO A 76 11.41 20.07 10.48
N LYS A 77 10.14 20.49 10.63
CA LYS A 77 9.76 21.88 10.96
C LYS A 77 10.50 22.43 12.18
N ARG A 78 10.65 21.63 13.23
CA ARG A 78 11.36 21.99 14.49
C ARG A 78 12.83 22.36 14.27
N LEU A 79 13.50 21.73 13.30
CA LEU A 79 14.91 21.95 13.00
C LEU A 79 15.13 23.00 11.89
N ARG A 80 14.06 23.57 11.31
CA ARG A 80 14.18 24.49 10.16
C ARG A 80 14.81 25.82 10.53
N ASN A 81 14.48 26.38 11.69
CA ASN A 81 15.02 27.68 12.11
C ASN A 81 16.54 27.59 12.29
N ARG A 82 16.99 26.50 12.93
CA ARG A 82 18.42 26.24 13.14
C ARG A 82 19.15 25.96 11.82
N ALA A 83 18.59 25.10 10.97
CA ALA A 83 19.15 24.85 9.63
C ALA A 83 19.15 26.09 8.72
N MET A 84 18.22 27.04 8.91
CA MET A 84 18.23 28.31 8.19
C MET A 84 19.35 29.23 8.68
N LYS A 85 19.62 29.24 9.98
CA LYS A 85 20.75 29.96 10.57
C LYS A 85 22.08 29.41 10.04
N GLU A 86 22.29 28.10 10.16
CA GLU A 86 23.48 27.42 9.60
C GLU A 86 23.65 27.73 8.09
N MET A 87 22.57 27.67 7.31
CA MET A 87 22.63 27.99 5.88
C MET A 87 23.02 29.43 5.56
N ARG A 88 22.68 30.38 6.44
CA ARG A 88 23.09 31.79 6.32
C ARG A 88 24.55 31.96 6.72
N ASP A 89 24.94 31.34 7.82
CA ASP A 89 26.31 31.37 8.34
C ASP A 89 27.28 30.74 7.30
N ASP A 90 26.87 29.65 6.65
CA ASP A 90 27.60 28.96 5.57
C ASP A 90 27.50 29.67 4.19
N ASN A 91 26.79 30.82 4.09
CA ASN A 91 26.53 31.53 2.82
C ASN A 91 25.99 30.64 1.68
N THR A 92 25.16 29.64 2.00
CA THR A 92 24.71 28.65 1.01
C THR A 92 23.77 29.26 -0.05
N PRO A 93 24.00 29.00 -1.35
CA PRO A 93 23.18 29.57 -2.42
C PRO A 93 21.77 28.94 -2.43
N THR A 94 20.76 29.74 -2.10
CA THR A 94 19.35 29.31 -2.08
C THR A 94 18.67 29.52 -3.44
N VAL A 95 18.92 28.61 -4.38
CA VAL A 95 18.31 28.70 -5.72
C VAL A 95 16.87 28.15 -5.70
N THR A 96 15.88 29.03 -5.90
CA THR A 96 14.48 28.60 -6.11
C THR A 96 14.26 28.23 -7.58
N SER A 97 13.67 27.06 -7.86
CA SER A 97 13.47 26.55 -9.23
C SER A 97 12.63 27.47 -10.12
N ARG A 98 11.73 28.28 -9.52
CA ARG A 98 10.91 29.27 -10.23
C ARG A 98 11.70 30.47 -10.75
N ARG A 99 12.87 30.78 -10.18
CA ARG A 99 13.73 31.89 -10.61
C ARG A 99 14.84 31.46 -11.58
N ARG A 100 14.88 30.18 -11.98
CA ARG A 100 15.86 29.69 -12.95
C ARG A 100 15.52 30.22 -14.35
N LYS A 101 16.36 31.12 -14.88
CA LYS A 101 16.35 31.48 -16.30
C LYS A 101 16.94 30.30 -17.10
N PRO A 102 16.41 29.97 -18.29
CA PRO A 102 17.02 28.95 -19.14
C PRO A 102 18.43 29.42 -19.53
N THR A 103 19.44 28.63 -19.17
CA THR A 103 20.85 28.95 -19.42
C THR A 103 21.29 28.59 -20.83
N THR A 104 20.67 27.58 -21.45
CA THR A 104 21.02 27.13 -22.81
C THR A 104 20.01 27.62 -23.85
N THR A 105 20.49 27.88 -25.07
CA THR A 105 19.68 28.28 -26.24
C THR A 105 18.56 27.28 -26.49
N ARG A 106 18.86 25.97 -26.44
CA ARG A 106 17.86 24.90 -26.59
C ARG A 106 16.79 24.93 -25.49
N ALA A 107 17.16 25.25 -24.25
CA ALA A 107 16.20 25.39 -23.16
C ALA A 107 15.32 26.64 -23.32
N ARG A 108 15.88 27.73 -23.85
CA ARG A 108 15.13 28.96 -24.19
C ARG A 108 14.12 28.70 -25.30
N ILE A 109 14.51 28.03 -26.39
CA ILE A 109 13.59 27.65 -27.48
C ILE A 109 12.47 26.73 -26.95
N ARG A 110 12.79 25.76 -26.08
CA ARG A 110 11.78 24.88 -25.47
C ARG A 110 10.82 25.62 -24.54
N SER A 111 11.28 26.60 -23.78
CA SER A 111 10.41 27.38 -22.89
C SER A 111 9.53 28.34 -23.68
N GLU A 112 10.05 28.95 -24.73
CA GLU A 112 9.29 29.80 -25.66
C GLU A 112 8.24 29.02 -26.44
N THR A 113 8.60 27.86 -26.99
CA THR A 113 7.64 26.97 -27.67
C THR A 113 6.56 26.48 -26.72
N ALA A 114 6.90 26.08 -25.49
CA ALA A 114 5.92 25.72 -24.48
C ALA A 114 4.99 26.90 -24.13
N ARG A 115 5.52 28.13 -24.03
CA ARG A 115 4.73 29.34 -23.81
C ARG A 115 3.79 29.62 -24.98
N LYS A 116 4.28 29.57 -26.23
CA LYS A 116 3.49 29.73 -27.47
C LYS A 116 2.36 28.70 -27.54
N LEU A 117 2.67 27.42 -27.27
CA LEU A 117 1.67 26.35 -27.21
C LEU A 117 0.65 26.56 -26.08
N GLY A 118 1.08 27.06 -24.92
CA GLY A 118 0.19 27.42 -23.81
C GLY A 118 -0.80 28.51 -24.19
N ILE A 119 -0.32 29.59 -24.83
CA ILE A 119 -1.15 30.69 -25.33
C ILE A 119 -2.14 30.18 -26.39
N LEU A 120 -1.68 29.34 -27.32
CA LEU A 120 -2.55 28.71 -28.33
C LEU A 120 -3.64 27.84 -27.69
N ALA A 121 -3.28 27.04 -26.70
CA ALA A 121 -4.22 26.20 -25.97
C ALA A 121 -5.26 27.03 -25.19
N GLU A 122 -4.85 28.13 -24.56
CA GLU A 122 -5.75 29.06 -23.89
C GLU A 122 -6.67 29.80 -24.87
N LYS A 123 -6.15 30.29 -25.99
CA LYS A 123 -6.95 30.88 -27.08
C LYS A 123 -7.99 29.87 -27.58
N ARG A 124 -7.59 28.62 -27.83
CA ARG A 124 -8.51 27.54 -28.23
C ARG A 124 -9.55 27.25 -27.15
N ARG A 125 -9.17 27.25 -25.87
CA ARG A 125 -10.12 27.07 -24.76
C ARG A 125 -11.12 28.22 -24.67
N LYS A 126 -10.66 29.47 -24.77
CA LYS A 126 -11.51 30.67 -24.79
C LYS A 126 -12.48 30.66 -25.98
N ARG A 127 -12.00 30.35 -27.19
CA ARG A 127 -12.86 30.20 -28.38
C ARG A 127 -13.94 29.13 -28.18
N LYS A 128 -13.58 27.98 -27.60
CA LYS A 128 -14.55 26.93 -27.27
C LYS A 128 -15.57 27.35 -26.21
N LEU A 129 -15.13 28.09 -25.19
CA LEU A 129 -16.04 28.61 -24.16
C LEU A 129 -16.98 29.69 -24.72
N LYS A 130 -16.50 30.57 -25.61
CA LYS A 130 -17.33 31.54 -26.33
C LYS A 130 -18.34 30.84 -27.23
N ALA A 131 -17.89 29.91 -28.07
CA ALA A 131 -18.78 29.11 -28.92
C ALA A 131 -19.78 28.25 -28.11
N ALA A 132 -19.43 27.83 -26.89
CA ALA A 132 -20.37 27.14 -26.00
C ALA A 132 -21.37 28.10 -25.32
N LYS A 133 -20.97 29.35 -25.06
CA LYS A 133 -21.83 30.40 -24.50
C LYS A 133 -22.78 30.98 -25.56
N GLU A 134 -22.31 31.15 -26.79
CA GLU A 134 -23.10 31.58 -27.96
C GLU A 134 -24.11 30.49 -28.40
N LYS A 135 -23.82 29.22 -28.09
CA LYS A 135 -24.74 28.08 -28.30
C LYS A 135 -25.61 27.75 -27.09
N ALA A 136 -25.53 28.52 -26.00
CA ALA A 136 -26.44 28.37 -24.87
C ALA A 136 -27.71 29.17 -25.20
N PRO A 137 -28.88 28.53 -25.32
CA PRO A 137 -30.11 29.25 -25.64
C PRO A 137 -30.46 30.22 -24.51
N THR A 138 -30.67 31.49 -24.88
CA THR A 138 -31.32 32.50 -24.04
C THR A 138 -32.82 32.42 -24.30
N ASP A 139 -33.49 31.38 -23.81
CA ASP A 139 -34.89 31.51 -23.43
C ASP A 139 -35.40 30.31 -22.62
N GLY A 140 -36.27 30.59 -21.66
CA GLY A 140 -37.07 29.57 -20.99
C GLY A 140 -38.24 29.19 -21.88
N GLY A 141 -38.19 28.04 -22.53
CA GLY A 141 -39.26 27.56 -23.42
C GLY A 141 -38.98 26.16 -23.97
N SER A 142 -40.05 25.39 -24.16
CA SER A 142 -40.09 23.92 -24.19
C SER A 142 -39.69 23.26 -25.53
N MET A 143 -39.23 22.01 -25.41
CA MET A 143 -39.29 20.84 -26.32
C MET A 143 -38.54 20.80 -27.67
N ASN A 144 -37.72 19.73 -27.74
CA ASN A 144 -37.46 18.76 -28.82
C ASN A 144 -36.67 19.12 -30.10
N ASP A 145 -35.74 18.20 -30.37
CA ASP A 145 -35.08 17.84 -31.63
C ASP A 145 -34.05 18.79 -32.27
N ALA A 146 -32.79 18.61 -31.85
CA ALA A 146 -31.61 18.85 -32.70
C ALA A 146 -30.38 18.06 -32.17
N PRO A 147 -29.46 17.64 -33.06
CA PRO A 147 -28.66 16.43 -32.90
C PRO A 147 -27.58 16.57 -31.83
N SER A 148 -27.33 15.44 -31.15
CA SER A 148 -26.36 15.25 -30.09
C SER A 148 -24.93 15.63 -30.51
N ILE A 149 -24.63 16.92 -30.46
CA ILE A 149 -23.25 17.40 -30.39
C ILE A 149 -22.66 16.74 -29.16
N GLN A 150 -21.71 15.84 -29.38
CA GLN A 150 -20.85 15.27 -28.35
C GLN A 150 -20.15 16.41 -27.61
N THR A 151 -20.86 17.02 -26.67
CA THR A 151 -20.27 17.49 -25.45
C THR A 151 -19.34 16.35 -25.06
N LYS A 152 -18.06 16.66 -24.87
CA LYS A 152 -17.20 15.74 -24.14
C LYS A 152 -17.74 15.73 -22.72
N ILE A 153 -18.89 15.06 -22.51
CA ILE A 153 -19.11 14.21 -21.37
C ILE A 153 -17.73 13.62 -21.17
N THR A 154 -17.09 13.98 -20.06
CA THR A 154 -15.93 13.23 -19.59
C THR A 154 -16.49 11.84 -19.35
N THR A 155 -16.61 11.05 -20.42
CA THR A 155 -17.20 9.73 -20.40
C THR A 155 -16.34 8.99 -19.41
N ARG A 156 -17.01 8.50 -18.37
CA ARG A 156 -16.36 7.72 -17.32
C ARG A 156 -15.55 6.65 -18.05
N PRO A 157 -14.30 6.38 -17.63
CA PRO A 157 -13.46 5.40 -18.31
C PRO A 157 -14.26 4.10 -18.46
N ALA A 158 -14.36 3.59 -19.69
CA ALA A 158 -15.17 2.42 -20.00
C ALA A 158 -14.75 1.23 -19.13
N ARG A 159 -15.74 0.40 -18.78
CA ARG A 159 -15.51 -0.86 -18.06
C ARG A 159 -14.51 -1.71 -18.84
N PRO A 160 -13.44 -2.23 -18.21
CA PRO A 160 -12.52 -3.14 -18.90
C PRO A 160 -13.30 -4.37 -19.37
N LYS A 161 -13.10 -4.75 -20.63
CA LYS A 161 -13.73 -5.94 -21.22
C LYS A 161 -12.87 -7.16 -20.89
N ILE A 162 -13.31 -7.95 -19.91
CA ILE A 162 -12.73 -9.25 -19.60
C ILE A 162 -13.29 -10.24 -20.63
N ARG A 163 -12.41 -10.88 -21.39
CA ARG A 163 -12.78 -11.88 -22.40
C ARG A 163 -12.82 -13.27 -21.75
N ARG A 164 -13.83 -14.07 -22.12
CA ARG A 164 -13.93 -15.47 -21.72
C ARG A 164 -13.00 -16.32 -22.59
N ASN A 165 -12.32 -17.28 -21.99
CA ASN A 165 -11.46 -18.27 -22.64
C ASN A 165 -10.35 -17.67 -23.53
N VAL A 166 -9.99 -16.41 -23.31
CA VAL A 166 -8.99 -15.68 -24.10
C VAL A 166 -8.12 -14.87 -23.15
N LEU A 167 -6.83 -14.78 -23.47
CA LEU A 167 -5.88 -13.94 -22.74
C LEU A 167 -6.29 -12.46 -22.82
N ASN A 168 -6.20 -11.77 -21.69
CA ASN A 168 -6.46 -10.34 -21.63
C ASN A 168 -5.19 -9.54 -21.91
N ASP A 169 -5.37 -8.42 -22.60
CA ASP A 169 -4.31 -7.47 -22.85
C ASP A 169 -4.06 -6.57 -21.63
N PRO A 170 -2.82 -6.10 -21.42
CA PRO A 170 -2.54 -5.15 -20.36
C PRO A 170 -3.33 -3.86 -20.55
N PRO A 171 -3.71 -3.17 -19.45
CA PRO A 171 -4.50 -1.96 -19.51
C PRO A 171 -3.75 -0.87 -20.27
N ARG A 172 -4.46 -0.19 -21.17
CA ARG A 172 -3.87 0.84 -22.04
C ARG A 172 -3.24 1.95 -21.18
N PRO A 173 -1.90 2.14 -21.21
CA PRO A 173 -1.25 3.16 -20.41
C PRO A 173 -1.57 4.56 -20.94
N LYS A 174 -1.41 5.56 -20.08
CA LYS A 174 -1.48 6.98 -20.47
C LYS A 174 -0.51 7.25 -21.61
N SER A 175 -0.88 8.11 -22.56
CA SER A 175 -0.08 8.41 -23.77
C SER A 175 1.39 8.72 -23.47
N LYS A 176 1.67 9.51 -22.41
CA LYS A 176 3.02 9.83 -21.94
C LYS A 176 3.89 8.61 -21.59
N PHE A 177 3.26 7.53 -21.13
CA PHE A 177 3.95 6.31 -20.68
C PHE A 177 3.88 5.17 -21.70
N ARG A 178 3.12 5.32 -22.79
CA ARG A 178 2.91 4.26 -23.80
C ARG A 178 4.22 3.75 -24.39
N LYS A 179 5.09 4.65 -24.88
CA LYS A 179 6.42 4.28 -25.42
C LYS A 179 7.34 3.61 -24.39
N ARG A 180 7.11 3.86 -23.09
CA ARG A 180 7.93 3.30 -22.00
C ARG A 180 7.46 1.91 -21.54
N GLN A 181 6.28 1.49 -22.00
CA GLN A 181 5.62 0.24 -21.64
C GLN A 181 5.43 -0.67 -22.86
N LEU A 182 6.20 -0.48 -23.93
CA LEU A 182 6.08 -1.30 -25.14
C LEU A 182 6.41 -2.77 -24.87
N GLN A 183 7.54 -3.03 -24.22
CA GLN A 183 8.03 -4.38 -23.93
C GLN A 183 7.60 -4.88 -22.54
N LYS A 184 7.09 -4.00 -21.68
CA LYS A 184 6.84 -4.31 -20.27
C LYS A 184 5.61 -3.62 -19.71
N THR A 185 4.88 -4.35 -18.88
CA THR A 185 3.75 -3.84 -18.13
C THR A 185 4.22 -3.28 -16.79
N TRP A 186 3.67 -2.13 -16.40
CA TRP A 186 3.97 -1.55 -15.09
C TRP A 186 3.01 -2.08 -14.04
N LEU A 187 3.57 -2.51 -12.90
CA LEU A 187 2.81 -2.74 -11.66
C LEU A 187 2.08 -1.46 -11.24
N PRO A 188 0.98 -1.56 -10.47
CA PRO A 188 0.20 -0.38 -10.08
C PRO A 188 1.02 0.61 -9.25
N THR A 189 2.06 0.12 -8.59
CA THR A 189 2.98 0.84 -7.70
C THR A 189 4.27 1.29 -8.42
N HIS A 190 4.43 1.01 -9.73
CA HIS A 190 5.69 1.18 -10.45
C HIS A 190 6.30 2.58 -10.29
N LEU A 191 5.49 3.64 -10.37
CA LEU A 191 5.97 5.03 -10.19
C LEU A 191 6.50 5.32 -8.78
N TRP A 192 6.04 4.55 -7.78
CA TRP A 192 6.51 4.64 -6.41
C TRP A 192 7.84 3.89 -6.24
N HIS A 193 7.92 2.65 -6.74
CA HIS A 193 9.13 1.82 -6.68
C HIS A 193 10.26 2.36 -7.54
N ALA A 194 10.00 2.81 -8.77
CA ALA A 194 11.04 3.35 -9.66
C ALA A 194 11.75 4.61 -9.10
N LYS A 195 11.21 5.22 -8.05
CA LYS A 195 11.85 6.35 -7.32
C LYS A 195 12.67 5.92 -6.11
N ARG A 196 12.56 4.66 -5.68
CA ARG A 196 13.05 4.16 -4.39
C ARG A 196 13.83 2.86 -4.50
N ALA A 197 13.69 2.15 -5.61
CA ALA A 197 14.29 0.88 -5.92
C ALA A 197 14.85 0.88 -7.34
N ARG A 198 15.85 0.02 -7.54
CA ARG A 198 16.33 -0.39 -8.85
C ARG A 198 15.28 -1.31 -9.46
N MET A 199 14.87 -1.01 -10.69
CA MET A 199 13.85 -1.77 -11.42
C MET A 199 14.52 -2.69 -12.42
N THR A 200 13.78 -3.68 -12.91
CA THR A 200 14.19 -4.47 -14.08
C THR A 200 14.50 -3.58 -15.29
N GLU A 201 15.49 -4.01 -16.07
CA GLU A 201 15.88 -3.33 -17.30
C GLU A 201 14.69 -3.21 -18.26
N PRO A 202 14.54 -2.07 -18.98
CA PRO A 202 13.46 -1.91 -19.95
C PRO A 202 13.40 -2.98 -21.03
N ALA A 203 14.56 -3.41 -21.54
CA ALA A 203 14.68 -4.40 -22.61
C ALA A 203 14.55 -5.84 -22.14
N LYS A 204 14.83 -6.10 -20.85
CA LYS A 204 14.79 -7.44 -20.23
C LYS A 204 13.84 -7.45 -19.03
N PRO A 205 12.52 -7.30 -19.25
CA PRO A 205 11.55 -7.38 -18.16
C PRO A 205 11.42 -8.81 -17.65
N LEU A 206 11.30 -8.97 -16.33
CA LEU A 206 10.99 -10.26 -15.72
C LEU A 206 9.49 -10.52 -15.87
N TRP A 207 9.15 -11.67 -16.48
CA TRP A 207 7.77 -12.11 -16.73
C TRP A 207 6.89 -11.05 -17.40
N ARG A 208 7.48 -10.25 -18.30
CA ARG A 208 6.83 -9.11 -18.99
C ARG A 208 6.37 -7.97 -18.05
N PHE A 209 6.82 -7.96 -16.80
CA PHE A 209 6.57 -6.89 -15.82
C PHE A 209 7.82 -6.08 -15.47
N ALA A 210 7.59 -4.84 -15.05
CA ALA A 210 8.61 -3.96 -14.50
C ALA A 210 8.64 -4.07 -12.97
N ILE A 211 9.43 -5.02 -12.45
CA ILE A 211 9.47 -5.43 -11.03
C ILE A 211 10.61 -4.70 -10.29
N PRO A 212 10.41 -4.28 -9.02
CA PRO A 212 11.49 -3.77 -8.19
C PRO A 212 12.45 -4.91 -7.79
N LEU A 213 13.74 -4.74 -8.06
CA LEU A 213 14.78 -5.72 -7.70
C LEU A 213 15.29 -5.52 -6.29
N THR A 214 15.77 -4.31 -5.98
CA THR A 214 16.33 -3.94 -4.68
C THR A 214 16.06 -2.46 -4.41
N PRO A 215 15.74 -2.06 -3.16
CA PRO A 215 15.68 -0.65 -2.80
C PRO A 215 17.05 0.01 -2.85
N ASN A 216 17.07 1.33 -2.97
CA ASN A 216 18.31 2.12 -2.95
C ASN A 216 18.98 2.16 -1.56
N GLU A 217 18.21 1.86 -0.50
CA GLU A 217 18.72 1.73 0.85
C GLU A 217 19.15 0.29 1.09
N LYS A 218 20.28 0.09 1.78
CA LYS A 218 20.76 -1.25 2.13
C LYS A 218 19.87 -1.80 3.25
N ILE A 219 19.07 -2.82 2.95
CA ILE A 219 18.06 -3.34 3.89
C ILE A 219 18.27 -4.80 4.31
N TYR A 220 19.32 -5.50 3.89
CA TYR A 220 19.55 -6.93 4.21
C TYR A 220 19.30 -7.33 5.68
N ARG A 221 19.86 -6.56 6.64
CA ARG A 221 19.63 -6.83 8.07
C ARG A 221 18.25 -6.38 8.55
N ALA A 222 17.67 -5.37 7.91
CA ALA A 222 16.34 -4.88 8.25
C ALA A 222 15.25 -5.84 7.73
N THR A 223 15.46 -6.49 6.60
CA THR A 223 14.61 -7.56 6.08
C THR A 223 14.67 -8.79 6.97
N HIS A 224 15.87 -9.26 7.31
CA HIS A 224 16.05 -10.36 8.28
C HIS A 224 15.30 -10.10 9.59
N ARG A 225 15.54 -8.95 10.24
CA ARG A 225 14.87 -8.62 11.52
C ARG A 225 13.37 -8.42 11.37
N GLY A 226 12.94 -7.79 10.27
CA GLY A 226 11.53 -7.49 10.01
C GLY A 226 10.72 -8.73 9.66
N GLN A 227 11.35 -9.72 9.01
CA GLN A 227 10.80 -11.05 8.85
C GLN A 227 10.92 -11.77 10.20
N GLY A 228 12.10 -12.21 10.60
CA GLY A 228 12.40 -13.14 11.70
C GLY A 228 12.04 -12.68 13.13
N GLU A 229 12.47 -11.50 13.54
CA GLU A 229 12.52 -11.14 14.96
C GLU A 229 11.34 -10.26 15.39
N ARG A 230 11.30 -9.03 14.88
CA ARG A 230 10.42 -7.96 15.34
C ARG A 230 10.17 -7.01 14.18
N GLY A 231 8.98 -7.06 13.62
CA GLY A 231 8.55 -6.15 12.56
C GLY A 231 7.68 -6.83 11.52
N ALA A 232 7.57 -6.17 10.38
CA ALA A 232 6.88 -6.71 9.22
C ALA A 232 7.49 -6.18 7.93
N VAL A 233 7.42 -7.01 6.90
CA VAL A 233 7.94 -6.73 5.57
C VAL A 233 6.81 -6.89 4.56
N ALA A 234 6.60 -5.88 3.71
CA ALA A 234 5.53 -5.89 2.73
C ALA A 234 6.07 -5.92 1.30
N TRP A 235 5.58 -6.87 0.51
CA TRP A 235 6.00 -7.17 -0.84
C TRP A 235 4.91 -6.79 -1.84
N ASP A 236 5.29 -6.19 -2.96
CA ASP A 236 4.36 -6.01 -4.07
C ASP A 236 4.35 -7.23 -4.97
N MET A 237 3.40 -8.12 -4.73
CA MET A 237 3.22 -9.38 -5.45
C MET A 237 2.23 -9.26 -6.60
N SER A 238 1.90 -8.04 -7.06
CA SER A 238 0.88 -7.81 -8.09
C SER A 238 1.22 -8.40 -9.47
N TYR A 239 2.42 -8.94 -9.67
CA TYR A 239 2.77 -9.71 -10.88
C TYR A 239 2.28 -11.15 -10.83
N MET A 240 1.92 -11.67 -9.66
CA MET A 240 1.32 -12.99 -9.50
C MET A 240 0.00 -13.04 -10.28
N SER A 241 -0.15 -14.06 -11.11
CA SER A 241 -1.25 -14.16 -12.04
C SER A 241 -2.44 -14.86 -11.40
N THR A 242 -3.63 -14.29 -11.58
CA THR A 242 -4.89 -14.88 -11.10
C THR A 242 -5.72 -15.29 -12.30
N ILE A 243 -6.24 -16.51 -12.26
CA ILE A 243 -7.14 -17.10 -13.26
C ILE A 243 -8.47 -17.36 -12.56
N GLY A 244 -9.57 -16.83 -13.12
CA GLY A 244 -10.91 -17.18 -12.69
C GLY A 244 -11.40 -18.41 -13.45
N LEU A 245 -11.89 -19.42 -12.75
CA LEU A 245 -12.57 -20.58 -13.32
C LEU A 245 -14.00 -20.63 -12.80
N TYR A 246 -14.98 -20.77 -13.69
CA TYR A 246 -16.39 -20.88 -13.30
C TYR A 246 -17.19 -21.81 -14.19
N GLY A 247 -18.26 -22.36 -13.63
CA GLY A 247 -19.20 -23.24 -14.32
C GLY A 247 -19.80 -24.27 -13.36
N ASN A 248 -20.28 -25.39 -13.90
CA ASN A 248 -20.88 -26.45 -13.08
C ASN A 248 -19.88 -27.04 -12.07
N GLU A 249 -20.32 -27.26 -10.82
CA GLU A 249 -19.51 -27.77 -9.72
C GLU A 249 -18.78 -29.07 -10.06
N ASN A 250 -19.50 -30.05 -10.61
CA ASN A 250 -18.92 -31.35 -10.95
C ASN A 250 -17.81 -31.22 -11.99
N GLY A 251 -18.03 -30.36 -12.99
CA GLY A 251 -17.02 -30.09 -14.02
C GLY A 251 -15.78 -29.41 -13.43
N VAL A 252 -15.96 -28.41 -12.56
CA VAL A 252 -14.85 -27.70 -11.90
C VAL A 252 -14.04 -28.69 -11.05
N CYS A 253 -14.69 -29.52 -10.24
CA CYS A 253 -14.04 -30.55 -9.43
C CYS A 253 -13.22 -31.53 -10.29
N GLN A 254 -13.78 -32.00 -11.41
CA GLN A 254 -13.05 -32.87 -12.35
C GLN A 254 -11.84 -32.18 -12.99
N VAL A 255 -11.95 -30.91 -13.34
CA VAL A 255 -10.81 -30.13 -13.86
C VAL A 255 -9.71 -30.01 -12.83
N LEU A 256 -10.04 -29.66 -11.57
CA LEU A 256 -9.05 -29.58 -10.49
C LEU A 256 -8.35 -30.92 -10.23
N ARG A 257 -9.11 -32.01 -10.33
CA ARG A 257 -8.58 -33.37 -10.23
C ARG A 257 -7.55 -33.66 -11.33
N LYS A 258 -7.87 -33.34 -12.58
CA LYS A 258 -6.95 -33.46 -13.73
C LYS A 258 -5.73 -32.52 -13.63
N LEU A 259 -5.83 -31.43 -12.86
CA LEU A 259 -4.75 -30.47 -12.64
C LEU A 259 -3.78 -30.80 -11.50
N GLY A 260 -3.88 -31.96 -10.86
CA GLY A 260 -2.95 -32.29 -9.75
C GLY A 260 -3.58 -32.44 -8.39
N VAL A 261 -4.80 -31.93 -8.18
CA VAL A 261 -5.43 -31.92 -6.85
C VAL A 261 -6.07 -33.28 -6.60
N MET A 262 -5.25 -34.29 -6.30
CA MET A 262 -5.69 -35.68 -6.05
C MET A 262 -5.68 -36.05 -4.59
N GLN A 263 -5.17 -35.18 -3.71
CA GLN A 263 -5.07 -35.51 -2.30
C GLN A 263 -6.47 -35.84 -1.76
N GLU A 264 -6.62 -37.03 -1.19
CA GLU A 264 -7.91 -37.50 -0.67
C GLU A 264 -8.47 -36.55 0.40
N SER A 265 -7.58 -35.91 1.17
CA SER A 265 -7.91 -34.86 2.14
C SER A 265 -8.65 -33.65 1.55
N CYS A 266 -8.49 -33.37 0.25
CA CYS A 266 -9.17 -32.26 -0.42
C CYS A 266 -10.60 -32.62 -0.86
N TRP A 267 -10.88 -33.92 -1.03
CA TRP A 267 -12.15 -34.43 -1.56
C TRP A 267 -13.02 -35.12 -0.52
N SER A 268 -12.44 -35.53 0.61
CA SER A 268 -13.16 -36.03 1.79
C SER A 268 -13.81 -34.90 2.59
N GLU A 269 -14.39 -35.24 3.74
CA GLU A 269 -14.97 -34.29 4.70
C GLU A 269 -13.96 -33.23 5.17
N ARG A 270 -12.69 -33.60 5.31
CA ARG A 270 -11.61 -32.66 5.68
C ARG A 270 -11.48 -31.50 4.68
N GLY A 271 -11.80 -31.74 3.41
CA GLY A 271 -11.76 -30.76 2.33
C GLY A 271 -13.04 -29.93 2.18
N GLN A 272 -14.07 -30.20 2.99
CA GLN A 272 -15.37 -29.51 2.88
C GLN A 272 -15.23 -28.00 3.11
N ARG A 273 -14.44 -27.58 4.11
CA ARG A 273 -14.19 -26.14 4.39
C ARG A 273 -13.46 -25.43 3.24
N TRP A 274 -12.54 -26.13 2.57
CA TRP A 274 -11.89 -25.60 1.37
C TRP A 274 -12.87 -25.47 0.20
N ARG A 275 -13.65 -26.52 -0.09
CA ARG A 275 -14.68 -26.50 -1.15
C ARG A 275 -15.78 -25.47 -0.88
N ALA A 276 -16.08 -25.21 0.39
CA ALA A 276 -17.00 -24.16 0.83
C ALA A 276 -16.43 -22.74 0.67
N GLY A 277 -15.11 -22.58 0.50
CA GLY A 277 -14.47 -21.27 0.30
C GLY A 277 -14.01 -20.56 1.57
N THR A 278 -14.01 -21.21 2.73
CA THR A 278 -13.50 -20.61 3.98
C THR A 278 -12.00 -20.81 4.18
N ARG A 279 -11.44 -21.77 3.44
CA ARG A 279 -10.01 -22.04 3.36
C ARG A 279 -9.52 -21.91 1.93
N HIS A 280 -8.25 -21.57 1.77
CA HIS A 280 -7.55 -21.72 0.49
C HIS A 280 -6.72 -23.01 0.50
N TRP A 281 -6.40 -23.51 -0.69
CA TRP A 281 -5.48 -24.62 -0.89
C TRP A 281 -4.17 -24.10 -1.44
N ASN A 282 -3.05 -24.63 -0.96
CA ASN A 282 -1.72 -24.37 -1.48
C ASN A 282 -1.10 -25.72 -1.86
N GLY A 283 -0.56 -25.83 -3.08
CA GLY A 283 0.09 -27.05 -3.51
C GLY A 283 0.61 -26.98 -4.93
N MET A 284 1.15 -28.09 -5.43
CA MET A 284 1.73 -28.18 -6.77
C MET A 284 0.67 -28.64 -7.77
N LEU A 285 0.48 -27.86 -8.84
CA LEU A 285 -0.33 -28.26 -9.99
C LEU A 285 0.50 -29.07 -10.97
N SER A 286 -0.17 -29.94 -11.70
CA SER A 286 0.42 -30.84 -12.67
C SER A 286 -0.53 -31.10 -13.83
N ARG A 287 -0.01 -31.64 -14.92
CA ARG A 287 -0.81 -32.10 -16.05
C ARG A 287 -0.53 -33.55 -16.37
N ASP A 288 -1.54 -34.21 -16.89
CA ASP A 288 -1.42 -35.57 -17.40
C ASP A 288 -0.83 -35.54 -18.81
N THR A 289 0.28 -36.27 -18.97
CA THR A 289 0.97 -36.48 -20.25
C THR A 289 1.02 -37.98 -20.55
N ARG A 290 1.36 -38.37 -21.79
CA ARG A 290 1.45 -39.79 -22.18
C ARG A 290 2.45 -40.60 -21.34
N LEU A 291 3.49 -39.93 -20.82
CA LEU A 291 4.57 -40.52 -20.01
C LEU A 291 4.29 -40.43 -18.50
N GLY A 292 3.07 -40.08 -18.09
CA GLY A 292 2.68 -39.86 -16.70
C GLY A 292 2.43 -38.38 -16.38
N ARG A 293 2.42 -38.04 -15.09
CA ARG A 293 2.03 -36.71 -14.61
C ARG A 293 3.23 -35.78 -14.45
N ARG A 294 3.20 -34.65 -15.14
CA ARG A 294 4.26 -33.63 -15.12
C ARG A 294 3.85 -32.45 -14.25
N LEU A 295 4.70 -32.06 -13.30
CA LEU A 295 4.49 -30.87 -12.48
C LEU A 295 4.59 -29.59 -13.32
N ILE A 296 3.68 -28.64 -13.08
CA ILE A 296 3.64 -27.34 -13.75
C ILE A 296 4.17 -26.26 -12.80
N CYS A 297 3.47 -26.01 -11.68
CA CYS A 297 3.81 -24.93 -10.77
C CYS A 297 3.07 -24.99 -9.43
N PRO A 298 3.61 -24.35 -8.37
CA PRO A 298 2.87 -24.12 -7.15
C PRO A 298 1.72 -23.13 -7.40
N ALA A 299 0.57 -23.39 -6.79
CA ALA A 299 -0.62 -22.57 -6.93
C ALA A 299 -1.38 -22.45 -5.62
N THR A 300 -2.12 -21.35 -5.51
CA THR A 300 -3.13 -21.15 -4.48
C THR A 300 -4.52 -21.20 -5.10
N ILE A 301 -5.41 -22.04 -4.59
CA ILE A 301 -6.79 -22.17 -5.07
C ILE A 301 -7.77 -21.73 -3.98
N GLN A 302 -8.65 -20.80 -4.33
CA GLN A 302 -9.68 -20.27 -3.43
C GLN A 302 -11.05 -20.37 -4.11
N TRP A 303 -11.97 -21.09 -3.47
CA TRP A 303 -13.37 -21.16 -3.91
C TRP A 303 -14.14 -19.90 -3.50
N ASN A 304 -15.11 -19.50 -4.31
CA ASN A 304 -16.08 -18.50 -3.90
C ASN A 304 -17.16 -19.18 -3.04
N PRO A 305 -17.35 -18.77 -1.77
CA PRO A 305 -18.46 -19.25 -0.97
C PRO A 305 -19.81 -18.93 -1.60
N GLN A 306 -20.84 -19.67 -1.19
CA GLN A 306 -22.23 -19.47 -1.59
C GLN A 306 -23.11 -19.36 -0.37
N ASP A 307 -24.22 -18.64 -0.51
CA ASP A 307 -25.19 -18.45 0.56
C ASP A 307 -25.82 -19.77 0.96
N ALA A 308 -25.96 -20.00 2.27
CA ALA A 308 -26.64 -21.17 2.82
C ALA A 308 -28.12 -21.24 2.36
N GLU A 309 -28.78 -20.10 2.16
CA GLU A 309 -30.16 -20.03 1.66
C GLU A 309 -30.31 -20.54 0.23
N GLN A 310 -29.31 -20.30 -0.63
CA GLN A 310 -29.27 -20.87 -1.98
C GLN A 310 -29.01 -22.39 -1.97
N GLN A 311 -28.49 -22.93 -0.86
CA GLN A 311 -28.33 -24.36 -0.65
C GLN A 311 -29.61 -25.03 -0.13
N GLN A 312 -30.49 -24.27 0.55
CA GLN A 312 -31.63 -24.78 1.34
C GLN A 312 -33.05 -24.41 0.86
N THR A 313 -33.26 -23.80 -0.32
CA THR A 313 -34.64 -23.70 -0.87
C THR A 313 -35.01 -24.93 -1.71
N PRO A 314 -35.74 -25.94 -1.17
CA PRO A 314 -36.38 -27.01 -1.92
C PRO A 314 -37.72 -26.59 -2.54
N GLY A 315 -37.86 -25.32 -2.97
CA GLY A 315 -39.14 -24.75 -3.40
C GLY A 315 -39.09 -23.82 -4.61
N ASN A 316 -37.93 -23.65 -5.24
CA ASN A 316 -37.83 -23.02 -6.56
C ASN A 316 -37.44 -24.10 -7.56
N GLU A 317 -38.43 -24.87 -7.98
CA GLU A 317 -38.30 -25.97 -8.97
C GLU A 317 -37.77 -25.51 -10.33
N ASP A 318 -37.63 -24.19 -10.57
CA ASP A 318 -37.11 -23.61 -11.81
C ASP A 318 -35.58 -23.41 -11.89
N SER A 319 -34.84 -23.57 -10.78
CA SER A 319 -33.38 -23.52 -10.81
C SER A 319 -32.77 -24.92 -10.80
N ASP A 320 -32.77 -25.58 -11.97
CA ASP A 320 -32.09 -26.85 -12.20
C ASP A 320 -30.74 -26.91 -11.46
N PRO A 321 -30.36 -28.01 -10.79
CA PRO A 321 -29.01 -28.18 -10.22
C PRO A 321 -27.91 -28.02 -11.29
N LYS A 322 -28.24 -28.22 -12.56
CA LYS A 322 -27.39 -27.95 -13.74
C LYS A 322 -27.05 -26.46 -13.96
N LYS A 323 -27.82 -25.53 -13.37
CA LYS A 323 -27.62 -24.07 -13.46
C LYS A 323 -26.75 -23.49 -12.33
N ARG A 324 -26.48 -24.25 -11.25
CA ARG A 324 -25.63 -23.79 -10.14
C ARG A 324 -24.18 -23.65 -10.60
N GLN A 325 -23.73 -22.40 -10.80
CA GLN A 325 -22.37 -22.10 -11.18
C GLN A 325 -21.50 -21.85 -9.95
N ARG A 326 -20.43 -22.63 -9.80
CA ARG A 326 -19.36 -22.36 -8.85
C ARG A 326 -18.28 -21.50 -9.51
N GLN A 327 -17.60 -20.69 -8.71
CA GLN A 327 -16.48 -19.87 -9.15
C GLN A 327 -15.29 -20.11 -8.23
N LEU A 328 -14.08 -20.08 -8.78
CA LEU A 328 -12.85 -20.13 -7.99
C LEU A 328 -11.75 -19.30 -8.64
N PHE A 329 -10.77 -18.94 -7.82
CA PHE A 329 -9.53 -18.31 -8.27
C PHE A 329 -8.37 -19.29 -8.14
N ILE A 330 -7.59 -19.39 -9.21
CA ILE A 330 -6.30 -20.09 -9.24
C ILE A 330 -5.21 -19.02 -9.39
N ARG A 331 -4.35 -18.92 -8.38
CA ARG A 331 -3.27 -17.94 -8.35
C ARG A 331 -1.94 -18.65 -8.52
N VAL A 332 -1.15 -18.18 -9.48
CA VAL A 332 0.12 -18.80 -9.89
C VAL A 332 1.18 -17.77 -10.22
N HIS A 333 2.42 -18.23 -10.20
CA HIS A 333 3.54 -17.44 -10.66
C HIS A 333 3.43 -17.15 -12.18
N PRO A 334 3.80 -15.94 -12.66
CA PRO A 334 3.61 -15.57 -14.06
C PRO A 334 4.48 -16.35 -15.07
N SER A 335 5.55 -17.02 -14.63
CA SER A 335 6.37 -17.87 -15.53
C SER A 335 5.60 -19.08 -16.06
N SER A 336 4.79 -19.71 -15.21
CA SER A 336 4.00 -20.91 -15.54
C SER A 336 2.57 -20.58 -15.99
N PHE A 337 2.16 -19.32 -15.88
CA PHE A 337 0.81 -18.87 -16.20
C PHE A 337 0.36 -19.30 -17.61
N LEU A 338 1.20 -19.14 -18.63
CA LEU A 338 0.80 -19.46 -20.00
C LEU A 338 0.61 -20.97 -20.20
N GLU A 339 1.48 -21.78 -19.61
CA GLU A 339 1.38 -23.26 -19.65
C GLU A 339 0.09 -23.71 -18.97
N LEU A 340 -0.18 -23.21 -17.76
CA LEU A 340 -1.40 -23.54 -17.02
C LEU A 340 -2.67 -23.04 -17.74
N PHE A 341 -2.66 -21.83 -18.29
CA PHE A 341 -3.83 -21.27 -18.97
C PHE A 341 -4.21 -22.09 -20.22
N ASN A 342 -3.22 -22.54 -20.98
CA ASN A 342 -3.44 -23.41 -22.14
C ASN A 342 -3.96 -24.80 -21.74
N GLU A 343 -3.42 -25.37 -20.66
CA GLU A 343 -3.90 -26.65 -20.13
C GLU A 343 -5.34 -26.53 -19.62
N LEU A 344 -5.65 -25.47 -18.87
CA LEU A 344 -7.01 -25.19 -18.43
C LEU A 344 -7.97 -25.04 -19.62
N LEU A 345 -7.57 -24.31 -20.68
CA LEU A 345 -8.37 -24.17 -21.90
C LEU A 345 -8.69 -25.53 -22.54
N ARG A 346 -7.72 -26.45 -22.56
CA ARG A 346 -7.92 -27.82 -23.04
C ARG A 346 -8.94 -28.55 -22.18
N LEU A 347 -8.73 -28.58 -20.86
CA LEU A 347 -9.57 -29.31 -19.92
C LEU A 347 -11.00 -28.79 -19.88
N VAL A 348 -11.18 -27.47 -19.93
CA VAL A 348 -12.49 -26.81 -19.89
C VAL A 348 -13.32 -27.09 -21.14
N LYS A 349 -12.69 -27.18 -22.32
CA LYS A 349 -13.37 -27.54 -23.57
C LYS A 349 -13.83 -29.01 -23.60
N MET A 350 -13.14 -29.89 -22.88
CA MET A 350 -13.49 -31.31 -22.78
C MET A 350 -14.68 -31.58 -21.86
N GLN A 351 -15.10 -30.59 -21.05
CA GLN A 351 -16.19 -30.75 -20.10
C GLN A 351 -17.54 -30.41 -20.72
N THR A 352 -18.54 -31.22 -20.39
CA THR A 352 -19.94 -31.02 -20.79
C THR A 352 -20.81 -31.03 -19.52
N PRO A 353 -21.49 -29.92 -19.15
CA PRO A 353 -21.53 -28.61 -19.80
C PRO A 353 -20.18 -27.86 -19.77
N GLN A 354 -19.98 -27.00 -20.77
CA GLN A 354 -18.72 -26.26 -20.93
C GLN A 354 -18.49 -25.29 -19.76
N LEU A 355 -17.27 -25.30 -19.22
CA LEU A 355 -16.82 -24.36 -18.20
C LEU A 355 -16.22 -23.11 -18.86
N PHE A 356 -15.92 -22.07 -18.08
CA PHE A 356 -15.32 -20.84 -18.58
C PHE A 356 -14.17 -20.38 -17.72
N ILE A 357 -13.20 -19.74 -18.37
CA ILE A 357 -11.99 -19.24 -17.75
C ILE A 357 -11.81 -17.76 -18.08
N GLU A 358 -11.32 -17.00 -17.11
CA GLU A 358 -11.02 -15.58 -17.25
C GLU A 358 -9.61 -15.26 -16.78
N ASP A 359 -8.88 -14.47 -17.57
CA ASP A 359 -7.57 -13.94 -17.21
C ASP A 359 -7.72 -12.68 -16.34
N LEU A 360 -7.37 -12.77 -15.05
CA LEU A 360 -7.53 -11.67 -14.09
C LEU A 360 -6.20 -11.01 -13.69
N ARG A 361 -5.11 -11.23 -14.46
CA ARG A 361 -3.76 -10.68 -14.18
C ARG A 361 -3.70 -9.18 -13.97
N PHE A 362 -4.54 -8.42 -14.68
CA PHE A 362 -4.56 -6.96 -14.60
C PHE A 362 -5.78 -6.39 -13.86
N GLU A 363 -6.62 -7.27 -13.31
CA GLU A 363 -7.83 -6.93 -12.54
C GLU A 363 -7.59 -7.08 -11.04
N ILE A 364 -6.88 -8.13 -10.63
CA ILE A 364 -6.56 -8.42 -9.23
C ILE A 364 -5.05 -8.26 -9.05
N GLY A 365 -4.66 -7.47 -8.06
CA GLY A 365 -3.28 -7.38 -7.60
C GLY A 365 -3.18 -7.89 -6.17
N SER A 366 -1.97 -7.85 -5.62
CA SER A 366 -1.74 -8.44 -4.31
C SER A 366 -0.54 -7.88 -3.57
N ILE A 367 -0.62 -7.92 -2.26
CA ILE A 367 0.43 -7.51 -1.34
C ILE A 367 0.66 -8.66 -0.38
N GLU A 368 1.90 -9.09 -0.22
CA GLU A 368 2.26 -10.06 0.81
C GLU A 368 2.90 -9.34 1.98
N ILE A 369 2.46 -9.64 3.21
CA ILE A 369 3.03 -9.08 4.42
C ILE A 369 3.49 -10.23 5.31
N THR A 370 4.80 -10.27 5.57
CA THR A 370 5.45 -11.31 6.36
C THR A 370 6.02 -10.74 7.66
N GLY A 371 6.14 -11.60 8.67
CA GLY A 371 6.74 -11.27 9.97
C GLY A 371 5.73 -11.19 11.12
N PRO A 372 6.20 -11.13 12.37
CA PRO A 372 5.36 -11.21 13.58
C PRO A 372 4.43 -10.01 13.73
N ALA A 373 4.83 -8.82 13.30
CA ALA A 373 3.97 -7.63 13.36
C ALA A 373 3.06 -7.47 12.12
N SER A 374 2.94 -8.49 11.27
CA SER A 374 2.16 -8.41 10.03
C SER A 374 0.68 -8.13 10.28
N THR A 375 0.06 -8.79 11.25
CA THR A 375 -1.34 -8.55 11.66
C THR A 375 -1.52 -7.14 12.21
N GLU A 376 -0.59 -6.66 13.05
CA GLU A 376 -0.59 -5.28 13.56
C GLU A 376 -0.54 -4.25 12.40
N VAL A 377 0.28 -4.52 11.37
CA VAL A 377 0.35 -3.66 10.18
C VAL A 377 -0.97 -3.64 9.44
N LEU A 378 -1.59 -4.80 9.24
CA LEU A 378 -2.85 -4.91 8.53
C LEU A 378 -3.98 -4.22 9.27
N LEU A 379 -4.13 -4.44 10.57
CA LEU A 379 -5.13 -3.76 11.41
C LEU A 379 -4.99 -2.23 11.36
N GLY A 380 -3.75 -1.72 11.32
CA GLY A 380 -3.50 -0.28 11.22
C GLY A 380 -3.77 0.32 9.83
N VAL A 381 -3.76 -0.50 8.77
CA VAL A 381 -3.89 -0.05 7.37
C VAL A 381 -5.28 -0.32 6.79
N LEU A 382 -5.83 -1.51 7.07
CA LEU A 382 -7.12 -1.96 6.61
C LEU A 382 -8.18 -1.57 7.63
N GLN A 383 -9.12 -0.76 7.18
CA GLN A 383 -10.27 -0.34 7.98
C GLN A 383 -11.53 -0.86 7.28
N PRO A 384 -12.35 -1.67 7.95
CA PRO A 384 -13.61 -2.13 7.40
C PRO A 384 -14.48 -0.99 6.88
N TYR A 385 -15.12 -1.23 5.74
CA TYR A 385 -16.16 -0.35 5.21
C TYR A 385 -17.51 -0.77 5.79
N PHE A 386 -18.21 0.19 6.38
CA PHE A 386 -19.60 0.03 6.80
C PHE A 386 -20.26 1.41 6.78
N THR A 387 -21.54 1.46 6.38
CA THR A 387 -22.36 2.68 6.51
C THR A 387 -22.90 2.81 7.91
N ASP A 388 -23.43 1.69 8.43
CA ASP A 388 -24.00 1.54 9.76
C ASP A 388 -23.27 0.41 10.47
N LEU A 389 -23.07 0.52 11.79
CA LEU A 389 -22.38 -0.51 12.58
C LEU A 389 -23.07 -1.88 12.49
N ALA A 390 -24.41 -1.89 12.38
CA ALA A 390 -25.20 -3.11 12.23
C ALA A 390 -24.98 -3.82 10.88
N LYS A 391 -24.53 -3.10 9.84
CA LYS A 391 -24.26 -3.66 8.49
C LYS A 391 -22.80 -4.07 8.30
N LYS A 392 -22.04 -4.20 9.39
CA LYS A 392 -20.63 -4.58 9.32
C LYS A 392 -20.53 -6.06 8.98
N GLU A 393 -19.83 -6.36 7.89
CA GLU A 393 -19.63 -7.72 7.39
C GLU A 393 -19.00 -8.63 8.48
N PRO A 394 -19.41 -9.92 8.57
CA PRO A 394 -18.98 -10.81 9.65
C PRO A 394 -17.46 -11.01 9.68
N HIS A 395 -16.84 -11.20 8.52
CA HIS A 395 -15.38 -11.31 8.39
C HIS A 395 -14.65 -10.04 8.83
N ALA A 396 -15.25 -8.87 8.69
CA ALA A 396 -14.68 -7.63 9.19
C ALA A 396 -14.74 -7.52 10.72
N ASN A 397 -15.74 -8.14 11.35
CA ASN A 397 -15.80 -8.27 12.81
C ASN A 397 -14.71 -9.19 13.34
N ILE A 398 -14.54 -10.36 12.72
CA ILE A 398 -13.47 -11.30 13.05
C ILE A 398 -12.11 -10.63 12.90
N PHE A 399 -11.87 -9.96 11.77
CA PHE A 399 -10.64 -9.23 11.54
C PHE A 399 -10.40 -8.16 12.60
N GLY A 400 -11.42 -7.41 13.03
CA GLY A 400 -11.31 -6.42 14.09
C GLY A 400 -11.08 -7.02 15.49
N GLY A 401 -11.49 -8.27 15.72
CA GLY A 401 -11.24 -9.02 16.95
C GLY A 401 -9.83 -9.61 17.04
N LEU A 402 -9.09 -9.66 15.93
CA LEU A 402 -7.68 -10.07 15.95
C LEU A 402 -6.85 -9.00 16.66
N THR A 403 -5.98 -9.45 17.57
CA THR A 403 -5.01 -8.58 18.25
C THR A 403 -3.65 -8.61 17.54
N SER A 404 -2.72 -7.75 17.95
CA SER A 404 -1.34 -7.80 17.44
C SER A 404 -0.62 -9.13 17.73
N ALA A 405 -1.09 -9.91 18.70
CA ALA A 405 -0.54 -11.22 19.04
C ALA A 405 -1.01 -12.33 18.09
N ALA A 406 -2.11 -12.12 17.36
CA ALA A 406 -2.68 -13.08 16.41
C ALA A 406 -1.84 -13.13 15.11
N THR A 407 -0.67 -13.74 15.19
CA THR A 407 0.21 -13.96 14.03
C THR A 407 -0.49 -14.93 13.07
N PRO A 408 -0.36 -14.78 11.74
CA PRO A 408 -0.96 -15.69 10.75
C PRO A 408 -0.61 -17.18 10.94
N SER A 409 0.50 -17.49 11.63
CA SER A 409 0.85 -18.87 12.02
C SER A 409 -0.06 -19.47 13.11
N ALA A 410 -0.61 -18.62 13.99
CA ALA A 410 -1.52 -18.99 15.07
C ALA A 410 -2.99 -19.14 14.61
N LEU A 411 -3.32 -18.62 13.43
CA LEU A 411 -4.65 -18.78 12.84
C LEU A 411 -4.88 -20.22 12.37
N PRO A 412 -6.14 -20.64 12.20
CA PRO A 412 -6.46 -21.90 11.55
C PRO A 412 -5.76 -22.00 10.18
N PRO A 413 -5.24 -23.18 9.82
CA PRO A 413 -4.40 -23.35 8.65
C PRO A 413 -5.15 -22.95 7.38
N ASN A 414 -4.49 -22.17 6.53
CA ASN A 414 -5.02 -21.66 5.26
C ASN A 414 -6.36 -20.91 5.40
N SER A 415 -6.58 -20.23 6.51
CA SER A 415 -7.78 -19.39 6.71
C SER A 415 -7.85 -18.24 5.71
N SER A 416 -9.06 -17.95 5.25
CA SER A 416 -9.36 -16.85 4.33
C SER A 416 -10.40 -15.92 4.97
N LEU A 417 -10.16 -14.62 4.92
CA LEU A 417 -11.11 -13.59 5.36
C LEU A 417 -11.34 -12.61 4.22
N ALA A 418 -12.58 -12.42 3.81
CA ALA A 418 -12.94 -11.47 2.76
C ALA A 418 -13.91 -10.44 3.28
N PHE A 419 -13.61 -9.17 3.06
CA PHE A 419 -14.51 -8.08 3.41
C PHE A 419 -14.24 -6.81 2.61
N SER A 420 -15.17 -5.86 2.68
CA SER A 420 -15.04 -4.54 2.06
C SER A 420 -14.25 -3.58 2.96
N THR A 421 -13.28 -2.85 2.40
CA THR A 421 -12.45 -1.87 3.12
C THR A 421 -12.61 -0.45 2.60
N LEU A 422 -12.37 0.52 3.48
CA LEU A 422 -12.25 1.93 3.15
C LEU A 422 -10.94 2.19 2.39
N ASP A 423 -10.92 3.25 1.57
CA ASP A 423 -9.66 3.74 1.00
C ASP A 423 -8.69 4.15 2.12
N PRO A 424 -7.53 3.47 2.29
CA PRO A 424 -6.60 3.74 3.38
C PRO A 424 -6.06 5.19 3.37
N ARG A 425 -6.17 5.89 2.25
CA ARG A 425 -5.75 7.29 2.13
C ARG A 425 -6.65 8.24 2.90
N LEU A 426 -7.90 7.87 3.20
CA LEU A 426 -8.81 8.69 4.01
C LEU A 426 -8.28 8.83 5.45
N ARG A 427 -7.79 7.73 6.02
CA ARG A 427 -7.25 7.64 7.40
C ARG A 427 -5.72 7.86 7.49
N TYR A 428 -5.07 8.39 6.45
CA TYR A 428 -3.64 8.70 6.49
C TYR A 428 -3.31 9.95 7.33
N PRO A 429 -2.26 9.94 8.18
CA PRO A 429 -1.38 8.81 8.47
C PRO A 429 -2.06 7.79 9.39
N PRO A 430 -1.81 6.48 9.19
CA PRO A 430 -2.42 5.47 10.02
C PRO A 430 -1.91 5.59 11.47
N ARG A 431 -2.81 5.36 12.43
CA ARG A 431 -2.57 5.59 13.86
C ARG A 431 -1.93 4.36 14.50
N LYS A 432 -1.24 4.56 15.63
CA LYS A 432 -0.82 3.42 16.47
C LYS A 432 -2.05 2.66 16.93
N LEU A 433 -1.98 1.35 16.86
CA LEU A 433 -2.99 0.50 17.50
C LEU A 433 -2.81 0.54 19.01
N ALA A 434 -3.90 0.33 19.73
CA ALA A 434 -3.83 0.07 21.16
C ALA A 434 -2.96 -1.18 21.40
N PRO A 435 -2.15 -1.22 22.48
CA PRO A 435 -1.47 -2.45 22.85
C PRO A 435 -2.49 -3.58 23.02
N PRO A 436 -2.10 -4.84 22.75
CA PRO A 436 -2.98 -5.96 23.01
C PRO A 436 -3.37 -5.97 24.48
N ASP A 437 -4.64 -6.28 24.75
CA ASP A 437 -5.13 -6.48 26.10
C ASP A 437 -4.49 -7.77 26.64
N LEU A 438 -3.50 -7.62 27.51
CA LEU A 438 -2.75 -8.73 28.10
C LEU A 438 -3.47 -9.33 29.30
N SER A 439 -4.63 -8.77 29.70
CA SER A 439 -5.49 -9.37 30.72
C SER A 439 -5.90 -10.79 30.33
N ASP A 440 -6.16 -11.63 31.32
CA ASP A 440 -6.61 -13.00 31.10
C ASP A 440 -7.90 -13.02 30.26
N GLU A 441 -8.80 -12.06 30.48
CA GLU A 441 -10.03 -11.89 29.68
C GLU A 441 -9.75 -11.59 28.20
N GLY A 442 -8.75 -10.74 27.90
CA GLY A 442 -8.32 -10.45 26.54
C GLY A 442 -7.76 -11.68 25.83
N GLN A 443 -6.93 -12.45 26.53
CA GLN A 443 -6.34 -13.69 26.02
C GLN A 443 -7.39 -14.77 25.81
N SER A 444 -8.31 -14.96 26.77
CA SER A 444 -9.42 -15.92 26.67
C SER A 444 -10.35 -15.60 25.50
N ARG A 445 -10.67 -14.31 25.28
CA ARG A 445 -11.46 -13.87 24.10
C ARG A 445 -10.77 -14.22 22.79
N LEU A 446 -9.46 -13.97 22.67
CA LEU A 446 -8.72 -14.33 21.46
C LEU A 446 -8.69 -15.84 21.25
N MET A 447 -8.41 -16.62 22.29
CA MET A 447 -8.37 -18.09 22.21
C MET A 447 -9.73 -18.67 21.81
N SER A 448 -10.82 -18.15 22.37
CA SER A 448 -12.19 -18.53 22.00
C SER A 448 -12.50 -18.19 20.53
N LEU A 449 -12.04 -17.05 20.03
CA LEU A 449 -12.21 -16.67 18.62
C LEU A 449 -11.40 -17.59 17.68
N LEU A 450 -10.19 -17.99 18.07
CA LEU A 450 -9.34 -18.87 17.26
C LEU A 450 -9.87 -20.31 17.23
N SER A 451 -10.50 -20.80 18.29
CA SER A 451 -11.07 -22.14 18.36
C SER A 451 -12.42 -22.25 17.66
N SER A 452 -13.34 -21.31 17.90
CA SER A 452 -14.65 -21.28 17.24
C SER A 452 -14.56 -20.91 15.75
N TRP A 453 -13.66 -19.98 15.42
CA TRP A 453 -13.46 -19.42 14.08
C TRP A 453 -14.75 -19.17 13.28
N PRO A 454 -15.54 -18.13 13.65
CA PRO A 454 -16.87 -17.88 13.07
C PRO A 454 -16.88 -17.57 11.56
N ALA A 455 -15.72 -17.45 10.91
CA ALA A 455 -15.62 -17.27 9.46
C ALA A 455 -16.06 -18.52 8.68
N ASP A 456 -16.23 -19.66 9.38
CA ASP A 456 -16.78 -20.88 8.80
C ASP A 456 -18.31 -20.87 8.72
N GLU A 457 -18.97 -19.91 9.38
CA GLU A 457 -20.43 -19.79 9.48
C GLU A 457 -20.95 -18.58 8.66
N GLY A 458 -22.23 -18.61 8.29
CA GLY A 458 -22.86 -17.47 7.59
C GLY A 458 -22.19 -17.13 6.26
N LEU A 459 -21.88 -18.15 5.45
CA LEU A 459 -21.16 -17.99 4.19
C LEU A 459 -21.92 -17.09 3.22
N GLN A 460 -21.20 -16.14 2.64
CA GLN A 460 -21.70 -15.23 1.62
C GLN A 460 -20.66 -15.08 0.51
N PRO A 461 -21.04 -15.01 -0.78
CA PRO A 461 -20.13 -14.80 -1.89
C PRO A 461 -19.23 -13.59 -1.66
N TYR A 462 -17.93 -13.79 -1.88
CA TYR A 462 -16.96 -12.72 -1.67
C TYR A 462 -17.10 -11.66 -2.76
N SER A 463 -17.23 -10.40 -2.33
CA SER A 463 -17.38 -9.24 -3.23
C SER A 463 -16.21 -9.07 -4.21
N ILE A 464 -15.02 -9.63 -3.91
CA ILE A 464 -13.88 -9.62 -4.84
C ILE A 464 -14.11 -10.51 -6.06
N PHE A 465 -15.00 -11.51 -6.01
CA PHE A 465 -15.37 -12.36 -7.15
C PHE A 465 -16.34 -11.66 -8.11
N ASP A 466 -17.12 -10.70 -7.63
CA ASP A 466 -17.98 -9.89 -8.48
C ASP A 466 -17.18 -8.86 -9.29
N ARG A 467 -17.36 -8.91 -10.61
CA ARG A 467 -16.74 -7.99 -11.56
C ARG A 467 -17.25 -6.57 -11.39
N ASP A 468 -18.49 -6.35 -10.99
CA ASP A 468 -19.07 -5.02 -10.83
C ASP A 468 -18.52 -4.31 -9.58
N GLN A 469 -18.43 -5.03 -8.46
CA GLN A 469 -17.75 -4.51 -7.26
C GLN A 469 -16.27 -4.20 -7.52
N ARG A 470 -15.53 -5.09 -8.20
CA ARG A 470 -14.13 -4.81 -8.59
C ARG A 470 -14.01 -3.55 -9.44
N PHE A 471 -14.89 -3.38 -10.43
CA PHE A 471 -14.87 -2.20 -11.30
C PHE A 471 -15.22 -0.92 -10.54
N SER A 472 -16.23 -0.97 -9.69
CA SER A 472 -16.65 0.13 -8.81
C SER A 472 -15.49 0.60 -7.92
N ALA A 473 -14.84 -0.34 -7.22
CA ALA A 473 -13.68 -0.07 -6.39
C ALA A 473 -12.51 0.57 -7.15
N SER A 474 -12.33 0.21 -8.44
CA SER A 474 -11.27 0.78 -9.28
C SER A 474 -11.44 2.30 -9.54
N ARG A 475 -12.58 2.89 -9.19
CA ARG A 475 -12.94 4.30 -9.41
C ARG A 475 -12.56 5.21 -8.23
N LEU A 476 -11.47 4.90 -7.53
CA LEU A 476 -10.98 5.70 -6.42
C LEU A 476 -10.77 7.19 -6.77
N PRO A 477 -11.01 8.11 -5.80
CA PRO A 477 -10.78 9.53 -6.00
C PRO A 477 -9.30 9.83 -6.26
N ARG A 478 -9.05 10.90 -7.01
CA ARG A 478 -7.68 11.41 -7.24
C ARG A 478 -7.07 11.89 -5.93
N GLN A 479 -5.77 11.67 -5.73
CA GLN A 479 -5.05 12.14 -4.54
C GLN A 479 -5.24 13.64 -4.25
N LYS A 480 -5.30 14.48 -5.29
CA LYS A 480 -5.54 15.92 -5.14
C LYS A 480 -6.90 16.24 -4.52
N SER A 481 -7.93 15.44 -4.84
CA SER A 481 -9.28 15.60 -4.28
C SER A 481 -9.28 15.25 -2.80
N VAL A 482 -8.70 14.09 -2.45
CA VAL A 482 -8.54 13.66 -1.05
C VAL A 482 -7.76 14.71 -0.25
N ASN A 483 -6.65 15.22 -0.78
CA ASN A 483 -5.86 16.26 -0.11
C ASN A 483 -6.63 17.57 0.07
N LYS A 484 -7.49 17.95 -0.89
CA LYS A 484 -8.35 19.14 -0.76
C LYS A 484 -9.36 18.95 0.38
N ARG A 485 -10.01 17.78 0.46
CA ARG A 485 -10.91 17.42 1.56
C ARG A 485 -10.20 17.45 2.91
N LYS A 486 -8.99 16.89 3.00
CA LYS A 486 -8.16 16.95 4.22
C LYS A 486 -7.80 18.38 4.62
N GLY A 487 -7.46 19.23 3.64
CA GLY A 487 -7.08 20.62 3.89
C GLY A 487 -8.26 21.51 4.31
N ALA A 488 -9.50 21.08 4.07
CA ALA A 488 -10.70 21.80 4.50
C ALA A 488 -11.16 21.41 5.91
N ARG A 489 -10.62 20.33 6.49
CA ARG A 489 -10.95 19.87 7.85
C ARG A 489 -9.89 20.28 8.85
N ILE A 490 -10.26 20.24 10.13
CA ILE A 490 -9.37 20.51 11.26
C ILE A 490 -8.21 19.48 11.24
N PRO A 491 -6.95 19.91 11.43
CA PRO A 491 -5.81 18.98 11.50
C PRO A 491 -6.02 17.89 12.56
N GLY A 492 -5.73 16.62 12.19
CA GLY A 492 -5.88 15.47 13.09
C GLY A 492 -7.26 14.81 13.06
N THR A 493 -8.25 15.42 12.39
CA THR A 493 -9.53 14.77 12.13
C THR A 493 -9.44 13.84 10.92
N ASP A 494 -10.14 12.72 11.02
CA ASP A 494 -10.20 11.75 9.93
C ASP A 494 -11.25 12.16 8.89
N LEU A 495 -11.14 11.59 7.69
CA LEU A 495 -12.13 11.78 6.64
C LEU A 495 -13.15 10.65 6.66
N ASP A 496 -14.42 11.02 6.67
CA ASP A 496 -15.54 10.09 6.50
C ASP A 496 -15.70 9.70 5.02
N PRO A 497 -16.16 8.48 4.73
CA PRO A 497 -16.45 8.07 3.37
C PRO A 497 -17.53 8.97 2.76
N SER A 498 -17.32 9.39 1.52
CA SER A 498 -18.32 10.10 0.72
C SER A 498 -18.90 9.14 -0.34
N PRO A 499 -20.00 9.48 -1.02
CA PRO A 499 -20.52 8.69 -2.16
C PRO A 499 -19.51 8.54 -3.32
N SER A 500 -18.45 9.36 -3.33
CA SER A 500 -17.35 9.25 -4.29
C SER A 500 -16.28 8.22 -3.90
N ASP A 501 -16.36 7.67 -2.69
CA ASP A 501 -15.42 6.69 -2.13
C ASP A 501 -16.11 5.31 -2.11
N PRO A 502 -15.94 4.48 -3.16
CA PRO A 502 -16.55 3.17 -3.21
C PRO A 502 -15.91 2.21 -2.19
N PRO A 503 -16.65 1.20 -1.70
CA PRO A 503 -16.07 0.10 -0.94
C PRO A 503 -15.03 -0.64 -1.78
N ILE A 504 -13.91 -1.03 -1.16
CA ILE A 504 -12.85 -1.79 -1.82
C ILE A 504 -12.93 -3.24 -1.36
N PRO A 505 -13.36 -4.18 -2.22
CA PRO A 505 -13.43 -5.59 -1.85
C PRO A 505 -12.01 -6.14 -1.71
N ILE A 506 -11.72 -6.79 -0.59
CA ILE A 506 -10.43 -7.45 -0.34
C ILE A 506 -10.63 -8.89 0.11
N LEU A 507 -9.60 -9.70 -0.12
CA LEU A 507 -9.54 -11.08 0.35
C LEU A 507 -8.15 -11.30 0.96
N LEU A 508 -8.12 -11.75 2.20
CA LEU A 508 -6.94 -12.03 3.01
C LEU A 508 -6.74 -13.53 3.09
N HIS A 509 -5.56 -14.01 2.73
CA HIS A 509 -5.13 -15.37 2.99
C HIS A 509 -4.09 -15.38 4.10
N ALA A 510 -4.33 -16.17 5.14
CA ALA A 510 -3.32 -16.48 6.15
C ALA A 510 -2.64 -17.80 5.79
N SER A 511 -1.38 -17.73 5.36
CA SER A 511 -0.56 -18.90 5.08
C SER A 511 0.57 -19.01 6.09
N ARG A 512 1.08 -20.23 6.30
CA ARG A 512 2.26 -20.50 7.14
C ARG A 512 3.18 -21.47 6.42
N SER A 513 4.48 -21.29 6.58
CA SER A 513 5.47 -22.23 6.02
C SER A 513 5.31 -23.60 6.69
N ALA A 514 5.49 -24.68 5.93
CA ALA A 514 5.14 -26.03 6.36
C ALA A 514 6.15 -26.68 7.34
N ARG A 515 7.26 -26.02 7.70
CA ARG A 515 8.31 -26.63 8.54
C ARG A 515 8.95 -25.64 9.54
N GLY A 516 9.06 -26.08 10.80
CA GLY A 516 9.85 -25.45 11.87
C GLY A 516 9.04 -24.72 12.96
N ALA A 517 9.52 -24.76 14.20
CA ALA A 517 8.96 -24.01 15.34
C ALA A 517 9.02 -22.47 15.13
N GLU A 518 9.87 -22.01 14.20
CA GLU A 518 10.01 -20.61 13.79
C GLU A 518 9.23 -20.26 12.51
N ALA A 519 8.30 -21.11 12.07
CA ALA A 519 7.53 -20.90 10.85
C ALA A 519 6.65 -19.65 10.95
N GLN A 520 7.14 -18.56 10.39
CA GLN A 520 6.40 -17.30 10.35
C GLN A 520 5.26 -17.39 9.36
N GLY A 521 4.11 -16.86 9.77
CA GLY A 521 2.98 -16.73 8.86
C GLY A 521 3.14 -15.55 7.90
N THR A 522 2.42 -15.63 6.80
CA THR A 522 2.33 -14.63 5.75
C THR A 522 0.87 -14.28 5.51
N TRP A 523 0.59 -12.99 5.43
CA TRP A 523 -0.70 -12.51 4.95
C TRP A 523 -0.60 -12.15 3.47
N THR A 524 -1.44 -12.75 2.64
CA THR A 524 -1.61 -12.30 1.25
C THR A 524 -2.90 -11.51 1.13
N VAL A 525 -2.78 -10.22 0.84
CA VAL A 525 -3.91 -9.33 0.59
C VAL A 525 -4.18 -9.27 -0.90
N LEU A 526 -5.32 -9.78 -1.35
CA LEU A 526 -5.84 -9.63 -2.71
C LEU A 526 -6.78 -8.44 -2.76
N ALA A 527 -6.59 -7.57 -3.74
CA ALA A 527 -7.45 -6.41 -3.96
C ALA A 527 -7.47 -6.02 -5.46
N PRO A 528 -8.44 -5.21 -5.92
CA PRO A 528 -8.45 -4.70 -7.27
C PRO A 528 -7.13 -4.01 -7.63
N PHE A 529 -6.59 -4.28 -8.83
CA PHE A 529 -5.24 -3.91 -9.26
C PHE A 529 -4.92 -2.42 -9.07
N LYS A 530 -5.88 -1.53 -9.34
CA LYS A 530 -5.69 -0.06 -9.17
C LYS A 530 -5.64 0.38 -7.71
N CYS A 531 -6.21 -0.40 -6.79
CA CYS A 531 -6.31 -0.07 -5.37
C CYS A 531 -5.04 -0.45 -4.61
N ILE A 532 -4.21 -1.36 -5.14
CA ILE A 532 -2.98 -1.84 -4.48
C ILE A 532 -2.05 -0.71 -4.04
N GLN A 533 -1.85 0.29 -4.90
CA GLN A 533 -0.97 1.42 -4.56
C GLN A 533 -1.45 2.17 -3.31
N ALA A 534 -2.76 2.29 -3.10
CA ALA A 534 -3.33 2.98 -1.94
C ALA A 534 -3.10 2.21 -0.63
N HIS A 535 -2.97 0.88 -0.70
CA HIS A 535 -2.72 -0.01 0.43
C HIS A 535 -1.22 -0.16 0.73
N LEU A 536 -0.40 -0.47 -0.28
CA LEU A 536 1.03 -0.79 -0.11
C LEU A 536 1.87 0.36 0.48
N VAL A 537 1.51 1.62 0.20
CA VAL A 537 2.32 2.77 0.64
C VAL A 537 2.11 3.12 2.12
N GLN A 538 0.97 2.71 2.69
CA GLN A 538 0.56 3.08 4.05
C GLN A 538 1.38 2.44 5.16
N PRO A 539 1.75 1.14 5.09
CA PRO A 539 2.58 0.50 6.10
C PRO A 539 3.79 1.34 6.51
N ARG A 540 4.48 1.97 5.55
CA ARG A 540 5.66 2.80 5.83
C ARG A 540 5.39 4.01 6.72
N ALA A 541 4.17 4.52 6.73
CA ALA A 541 3.78 5.67 7.53
C ALA A 541 3.18 5.27 8.88
N LEU A 542 2.92 3.98 9.13
CA LEU A 542 2.52 3.55 10.46
C LEU A 542 3.67 3.84 11.42
N PRO A 543 3.40 4.52 12.55
CA PRO A 543 4.39 4.67 13.60
C PRO A 543 4.91 3.29 14.03
N ALA A 544 6.15 3.23 14.51
CA ALA A 544 6.65 2.02 15.15
C ALA A 544 5.71 1.68 16.32
N GLY A 545 5.10 0.50 16.25
CA GLY A 545 4.26 -0.05 17.31
C GLY A 545 5.09 -0.70 18.40
N VAL A 546 4.50 -1.66 19.11
CA VAL A 546 5.15 -2.42 20.20
C VAL A 546 6.45 -3.07 19.74
N SER A 547 6.52 -3.48 18.46
CA SER A 547 7.70 -4.12 17.85
C SER A 547 8.91 -3.19 17.62
N GLY A 548 8.76 -1.87 17.74
CA GLY A 548 9.87 -0.91 17.72
C GLY A 548 10.66 -0.77 16.40
N GLN A 549 10.39 -1.59 15.38
CA GLN A 549 11.13 -1.60 14.11
C GLN A 549 10.35 -1.03 12.92
N SER A 550 11.11 -0.53 11.94
CA SER A 550 10.60 0.07 10.71
C SER A 550 10.08 -1.01 9.76
N LYS A 551 8.88 -0.79 9.22
CA LYS A 551 8.30 -1.62 8.15
C LYS A 551 9.09 -1.41 6.86
N VAL A 552 9.51 -2.51 6.24
CA VAL A 552 10.37 -2.49 5.06
C VAL A 552 9.56 -2.82 3.81
N LEU A 553 9.86 -2.13 2.71
CA LEU A 553 9.32 -2.41 1.38
C LEU A 553 10.48 -2.86 0.48
N PRO A 554 10.84 -4.15 0.51
CA PRO A 554 11.91 -4.74 -0.29
C PRO A 554 11.57 -4.90 -1.78
N GLY A 555 12.52 -5.43 -2.55
CA GLY A 555 12.32 -5.91 -3.92
C GLY A 555 12.69 -7.38 -4.07
N LEU A 556 12.55 -7.91 -5.29
CA LEU A 556 12.67 -9.34 -5.61
C LEU A 556 13.96 -10.02 -5.08
N ASN A 557 15.10 -9.32 -5.02
CA ASN A 557 16.34 -9.93 -4.55
C ASN A 557 16.31 -10.23 -3.04
N GLU A 558 15.59 -9.43 -2.26
CA GLU A 558 15.40 -9.70 -0.84
C GLU A 558 14.32 -10.77 -0.59
N GLU A 559 13.47 -11.07 -1.59
CA GLU A 559 12.41 -12.09 -1.46
C GLU A 559 13.02 -13.47 -1.29
N GLY A 560 14.08 -13.76 -2.04
CA GLY A 560 14.86 -14.99 -1.92
C GLY A 560 15.70 -15.08 -0.64
N GLN A 561 15.86 -14.00 0.13
CA GLN A 561 16.68 -14.01 1.34
C GLN A 561 16.07 -14.91 2.42
N ALA A 562 14.77 -14.79 2.69
CA ALA A 562 14.10 -15.57 3.75
C ALA A 562 14.04 -17.08 3.46
N PRO A 563 13.64 -17.53 2.26
CA PRO A 563 13.72 -18.95 1.90
C PRO A 563 15.15 -19.48 1.99
N PHE A 564 16.13 -18.73 1.47
CA PHE A 564 17.55 -19.09 1.52
C PHE A 564 18.06 -19.26 2.96
N GLU A 565 17.76 -18.31 3.86
CA GLU A 565 18.13 -18.37 5.28
C GLU A 565 17.48 -19.56 6.01
N ARG A 566 16.36 -20.07 5.50
CA ARG A 566 15.61 -21.21 6.04
C ARG A 566 15.91 -22.54 5.35
N GLY A 567 16.82 -22.57 4.38
CA GLY A 567 17.10 -23.76 3.57
C GLY A 567 15.90 -24.22 2.72
N LEU A 568 15.02 -23.29 2.37
CA LEU A 568 13.87 -23.52 1.49
C LEU A 568 14.19 -23.10 0.05
N PRO A 569 13.66 -23.84 -0.95
CA PRO A 569 13.91 -23.56 -2.37
C PRO A 569 13.27 -22.26 -2.86
#